data_AF-A0A7J7KHP5-F1
#
_entry.id   AF-A0A7J7KHP5-F1
#
_cell.length_a   1.000
_cell.length_b   1.000
_cell.length_c   1.000
_cell.angle_alpha   90.00
_cell.angle_beta   90.00
_cell.angle_gamma   90.00
#
_symmetry.space_group_name_H-M   'P 1'
#
loop_
_entity.id
_entity.type
_entity.pdbx_description
1 polymer ?
#
loop_
_entity_poly.entity_id
_entity_poly.type
_entity_poly.pdbx_seq_one_letter_code
_entity_poly.pdbx_strand_id
1 'polypeptide(L)'
;MVAEWRTKLCTCSQCVQLYREKDIEFLLDPEDPNHVYEEANVENADGDGTSYEQGMSALSSLDRVQQVELIAGYNDMKENLVEYLRKFGSNKVIRAEDIQEFFTDLKNKRRKLSVPPSSCS
;
A
#
# COMPACT_ATOMS: atom_id res chain seq x y z
N MET A 1 20.02 -1.04 1.32
CA MET A 1 21.31 -0.70 1.98
C MET A 1 20.99 -0.50 3.46
N VAL A 2 21.41 -1.43 4.34
CA VAL A 2 21.02 -1.46 5.77
C VAL A 2 21.16 -0.07 6.40
N ALA A 3 20.08 0.46 6.99
CA ALA A 3 19.99 1.86 7.39
C ALA A 3 21.11 2.24 8.40
N GLU A 4 22.02 3.12 7.99
CA GLU A 4 23.26 3.53 8.68
C GLU A 4 23.04 4.11 10.11
N TRP A 5 21.80 4.42 10.49
CA TRP A 5 21.48 4.89 11.83
C TRP A 5 21.38 3.74 12.86
N ARG A 6 21.02 2.51 12.43
CA ARG A 6 20.92 1.35 13.33
C ARG A 6 22.27 0.97 13.93
N THR A 7 23.36 1.16 13.17
CA THR A 7 24.73 0.94 13.66
C THR A 7 25.18 1.97 14.69
N LYS A 8 24.44 3.07 14.87
CA LYS A 8 24.71 4.12 15.87
C LYS A 8 23.95 3.90 17.18
N LEU A 9 23.08 2.88 17.26
CA LEU A 9 22.38 2.53 18.50
C LEU A 9 23.32 1.91 19.52
N CYS A 10 23.13 2.27 20.78
CA CYS A 10 23.92 1.71 21.89
C CYS A 10 23.38 0.32 22.26
N THR A 11 24.26 -0.68 22.36
CA THR A 11 23.90 -2.07 22.68
C THR A 11 24.32 -2.47 24.10
N CYS A 12 24.62 -1.51 24.98
CA CYS A 12 24.93 -1.81 26.38
C CYS A 12 23.70 -2.38 27.11
N SER A 13 23.93 -3.11 28.21
CA SER A 13 22.86 -3.77 28.97
C SER A 13 21.75 -2.82 29.42
N GLN A 14 22.10 -1.59 29.80
CA GLN A 14 21.13 -0.56 30.18
C GLN A 14 20.27 -0.09 29.00
N CYS A 15 20.86 0.10 27.82
CA CYS A 15 20.14 0.52 26.62
C CYS A 15 19.23 -0.59 26.09
N VAL A 16 19.69 -1.84 26.10
CA VAL A 16 18.86 -2.99 25.71
C VAL A 16 17.64 -3.11 26.62
N GLN A 17 17.83 -2.95 27.94
CA GLN A 17 16.71 -2.98 28.88
C GLN A 17 15.73 -1.82 28.67
N LEU A 18 16.24 -0.61 28.37
CA LEU A 18 15.41 0.53 27.99
C LEU A 18 14.58 0.24 26.73
N TYR A 19 15.17 -0.36 25.70
CA TYR A 19 14.45 -0.68 24.46
C TYR A 19 13.35 -1.71 24.70
N ARG A 20 13.59 -2.69 25.57
CA ARG A 20 12.58 -3.67 25.98
C ARG A 20 11.45 -3.02 26.79
N GLU A 21 11.77 -2.17 27.74
CA GLU A 21 10.77 -1.42 28.54
C GLU A 21 9.89 -0.50 27.67
N LYS A 22 10.43 -0.05 26.53
CA LYS A 22 9.75 0.82 25.57
C LYS A 22 9.12 0.08 24.40
N ASP A 23 9.19 -1.25 24.36
CA ASP A 23 8.67 -2.10 23.29
C ASP A 23 9.24 -1.74 21.89
N ILE A 24 10.53 -1.35 21.86
CA ILE A 24 11.27 -0.96 20.65
C ILE A 24 12.56 -1.80 20.47
N GLU A 25 12.60 -2.99 21.05
CA GLU A 25 13.75 -3.92 20.93
C GLU A 25 14.03 -4.29 19.46
N PHE A 26 13.01 -4.25 18.61
CA PHE A 26 13.09 -4.48 17.16
C PHE A 26 14.02 -3.50 16.42
N LEU A 27 14.32 -2.33 16.98
CA LEU A 27 15.27 -1.39 16.38
C LEU A 27 16.71 -1.95 16.35
N LEU A 28 17.00 -2.94 17.19
CA LEU A 28 18.29 -3.64 17.24
C LEU A 28 18.41 -4.76 16.23
N ASP A 29 17.29 -5.22 15.66
CA ASP A 29 17.29 -6.32 14.69
C ASP A 29 17.67 -5.78 13.29
N PRO A 30 18.81 -6.21 12.72
CA PRO A 30 19.21 -5.82 11.37
C PRO A 30 18.33 -6.46 10.28
N GLU A 31 17.62 -7.55 10.58
CA GLU A 31 16.71 -8.28 9.69
C GLU A 31 15.24 -7.91 9.86
N ASP A 32 14.90 -7.06 10.85
CA ASP A 32 13.61 -6.36 10.91
C ASP A 32 13.68 -4.98 10.27
N PRO A 33 13.63 -4.93 8.93
CA PRO A 33 13.20 -3.70 8.33
C PRO A 33 12.06 -3.94 7.35
N ASN A 34 11.02 -3.15 7.54
CA ASN A 34 10.15 -2.67 6.46
C ASN A 34 10.95 -2.33 5.17
N HIS A 35 12.23 -1.94 5.32
CA HIS A 35 13.20 -1.75 4.23
C HIS A 35 13.43 -2.98 3.36
N VAL A 36 13.57 -4.20 3.89
CA VAL A 36 13.79 -5.42 3.06
C VAL A 36 12.56 -5.68 2.19
N TYR A 37 11.36 -5.41 2.71
CA TYR A 37 10.12 -5.47 1.92
C TYR A 37 10.01 -4.34 0.88
N GLU A 38 10.48 -3.13 1.20
CA GLU A 38 10.54 -2.00 0.26
C GLU A 38 11.59 -2.22 -0.84
N GLU A 39 12.78 -2.69 -0.48
CA GLU A 39 13.91 -2.99 -1.38
C GLU A 39 13.55 -4.10 -2.35
N ALA A 40 12.98 -5.21 -1.87
CA ALA A 40 12.51 -6.29 -2.73
C ALA A 40 11.44 -5.80 -3.74
N ASN A 41 10.58 -4.86 -3.37
CA ASN A 41 9.62 -4.27 -4.30
C ASN A 41 10.26 -3.31 -5.32
N VAL A 42 11.39 -2.68 -4.99
CA VAL A 42 12.14 -1.77 -5.86
C VAL A 42 13.05 -2.54 -6.84
N GLU A 43 13.73 -3.61 -6.39
CA GLU A 43 14.63 -4.42 -7.23
C GLU A 43 13.86 -5.23 -8.30
N ASN A 44 12.58 -5.56 -8.07
CA ASN A 44 11.73 -6.15 -9.11
C ASN A 44 11.28 -5.14 -10.20
N ALA A 45 11.63 -3.85 -10.07
CA ALA A 45 11.28 -2.77 -11.01
C ALA A 45 12.47 -2.28 -11.86
N ASP A 46 13.56 -3.06 -11.97
CA ASP A 46 14.82 -2.74 -12.64
C ASP A 46 14.77 -2.61 -14.19
N GLY A 47 13.71 -1.99 -14.74
CA GLY A 47 13.49 -1.88 -16.19
C GLY A 47 13.32 -0.49 -16.77
N ASP A 48 12.62 0.45 -16.10
CA ASP A 48 12.15 1.66 -16.83
C ASP A 48 11.72 2.82 -15.91
N GLY A 49 12.57 3.19 -14.93
CA GLY A 49 12.28 4.27 -13.97
C GLY A 49 11.45 3.83 -12.75
N THR A 50 11.19 4.77 -11.84
CA THR A 50 10.41 4.47 -10.63
C THR A 50 8.96 4.11 -11.00
N SER A 51 8.28 3.30 -10.17
CA SER A 51 6.85 2.99 -10.35
C SER A 51 5.99 4.25 -10.52
N TYR A 52 6.40 5.33 -9.87
CA TYR A 52 5.78 6.65 -9.99
C TYR A 52 5.96 7.26 -11.40
N GLU A 53 7.18 7.27 -11.93
CA GLU A 53 7.47 7.78 -13.28
C GLU A 53 6.77 6.97 -14.36
N GLN A 54 6.75 5.64 -14.23
CA GLN A 54 6.01 4.76 -15.14
C GLN A 54 4.51 5.06 -15.12
N GLY A 55 3.94 5.25 -13.93
CA GLY A 55 2.54 5.65 -13.77
C GLY A 55 2.24 7.00 -14.42
N MET A 56 3.11 7.99 -14.24
CA MET A 56 2.97 9.30 -14.86
C MET A 56 3.10 9.26 -16.39
N SER A 57 4.04 8.48 -16.91
CA SER A 57 4.22 8.27 -18.35
C SER A 57 2.96 7.64 -18.96
N ALA A 58 2.43 6.57 -18.36
CA ALA A 58 1.20 5.92 -18.80
C ALA A 58 0.00 6.87 -18.77
N LEU A 59 -0.16 7.66 -17.69
CA LEU A 59 -1.18 8.70 -17.60
C LEU A 59 -1.05 9.74 -18.72
N SER A 60 0.16 10.22 -18.98
CA SER A 60 0.41 11.25 -19.99
C SER A 60 0.10 10.79 -21.42
N SER A 61 0.11 9.48 -21.67
CA SER A 61 -0.20 8.89 -22.98
C SER A 61 -1.69 8.88 -23.35
N LEU A 62 -2.58 9.09 -22.37
CA LEU A 62 -4.04 9.06 -22.55
C LEU A 62 -4.59 10.42 -23.01
N ASP A 63 -5.77 10.44 -23.64
CA ASP A 63 -6.47 11.71 -23.91
C ASP A 63 -6.92 12.39 -22.60
N ARG A 64 -7.05 13.72 -22.61
CA ARG A 64 -7.43 14.54 -21.46
C ARG A 64 -8.71 14.06 -20.78
N VAL A 65 -9.73 13.61 -21.54
CA VAL A 65 -10.97 13.10 -20.93
C VAL A 65 -10.70 11.79 -20.18
N GLN A 66 -9.98 10.86 -20.82
CA GLN A 66 -9.62 9.57 -20.23
C GLN A 66 -8.73 9.74 -19.00
N GLN A 67 -7.79 10.69 -19.02
CA GLN A 67 -6.95 11.04 -17.87
C GLN A 67 -7.80 11.47 -16.69
N VAL A 68 -8.75 12.40 -16.90
CA VAL A 68 -9.62 12.92 -15.84
C VAL A 68 -10.48 11.80 -15.24
N GLU A 69 -11.07 10.94 -16.08
CA GLU A 69 -11.88 9.81 -15.63
C GLU A 69 -11.04 8.77 -14.86
N LEU A 70 -9.83 8.47 -15.33
CA LEU A 70 -8.90 7.56 -14.66
C LEU A 70 -8.49 8.10 -13.29
N ILE A 71 -8.11 9.38 -13.20
CA ILE A 71 -7.71 10.04 -11.96
C ILE A 71 -8.89 10.04 -10.97
N ALA A 72 -10.09 10.39 -11.44
CA ALA A 72 -11.29 10.37 -10.61
C ALA A 72 -11.58 8.95 -10.09
N GLY A 73 -11.52 7.94 -10.96
CA GLY A 73 -11.73 6.54 -10.57
C GLY A 73 -10.65 6.00 -9.63
N TYR A 74 -9.40 6.44 -9.78
CA TYR A 74 -8.31 6.11 -8.86
C TYR A 74 -8.55 6.72 -7.47
N ASN A 75 -8.93 7.99 -7.40
CA ASN A 75 -9.21 8.68 -6.14
C ASN A 75 -10.40 8.03 -5.42
N ASP A 76 -11.49 7.74 -6.13
CA ASP A 76 -12.63 7.01 -5.59
C ASP A 76 -12.22 5.64 -5.04
N MET A 77 -11.49 4.84 -5.83
CA MET A 77 -10.97 3.55 -5.37
C MET A 77 -10.12 3.68 -4.10
N LYS A 78 -9.23 4.68 -4.05
CA LYS A 78 -8.35 4.95 -2.92
C LYS A 78 -9.13 5.28 -1.65
N GLU A 79 -10.11 6.18 -1.74
CA GLU A 79 -10.96 6.56 -0.61
C GLU A 79 -11.76 5.35 -0.08
N ASN A 80 -12.37 4.57 -0.98
CA ASN A 80 -13.10 3.36 -0.62
C ASN A 80 -12.21 2.31 0.06
N LEU A 81 -10.95 2.15 -0.40
CA LEU A 81 -10.00 1.23 0.21
C LEU A 81 -9.62 1.68 1.63
N VAL A 82 -9.31 2.97 1.81
CA VAL A 82 -8.99 3.53 3.14
C VAL A 82 -10.17 3.34 4.10
N GLU A 83 -11.39 3.60 3.65
CA GLU A 83 -12.59 3.39 4.45
C GLU A 83 -12.81 1.90 4.80
N TYR A 84 -12.58 0.99 3.84
CA TYR A 84 -12.65 -0.46 4.08
C TYR A 84 -11.65 -0.89 5.16
N LEU A 85 -10.39 -0.47 5.05
CA LEU A 85 -9.34 -0.81 6.01
C LEU A 85 -9.60 -0.22 7.40
N ARG A 86 -10.29 0.92 7.50
CA ARG A 86 -10.66 1.52 8.79
C ARG A 86 -11.54 0.61 9.66
N LYS A 87 -12.28 -0.32 9.05
CA LYS A 87 -13.15 -1.28 9.76
C LYS A 87 -12.37 -2.27 10.64
N PHE A 88 -11.07 -2.43 10.39
CA PHE A 88 -10.23 -3.38 11.10
C PHE A 88 -9.69 -2.81 12.43
N GLY A 89 -9.71 -1.48 12.61
CA GLY A 89 -9.16 -0.83 13.80
C GLY A 89 -7.64 -0.99 13.93
N SER A 90 -7.06 -0.57 15.06
CA SER A 90 -5.60 -0.58 15.27
C SER A 90 -5.02 -1.96 15.63
N ASN A 91 -5.84 -2.89 16.12
CA ASN A 91 -5.37 -4.13 16.77
C ASN A 91 -5.64 -5.39 15.93
N LYS A 92 -6.07 -5.25 14.67
CA LYS A 92 -6.35 -6.38 13.78
C LYS A 92 -5.35 -6.41 12.63
N VAL A 93 -4.68 -7.55 12.48
CA VAL A 93 -3.79 -7.81 11.34
C VAL A 93 -4.64 -7.92 10.08
N ILE A 94 -4.32 -7.08 9.08
CA ILE A 94 -4.90 -7.16 7.73
C ILE A 94 -4.23 -8.30 7.00
N ARG A 95 -5.02 -9.23 6.44
CA ARG A 95 -4.52 -10.37 5.68
C ARG A 95 -4.77 -10.19 4.18
N ALA A 96 -4.12 -11.03 3.38
CA ALA A 96 -4.28 -11.02 1.93
C ALA A 96 -5.74 -11.25 1.50
N GLU A 97 -6.49 -12.08 2.23
CA GLU A 97 -7.89 -12.39 1.92
C GLU A 97 -8.79 -11.16 2.07
N ASP A 98 -8.51 -10.28 3.05
CA ASP A 98 -9.27 -9.06 3.28
C ASP A 98 -9.13 -8.09 2.09
N ILE A 99 -7.92 -8.01 1.51
CA ILE A 99 -7.68 -7.19 0.30
C ILE A 99 -8.37 -7.81 -0.92
N GLN A 100 -8.34 -9.14 -1.06
CA GLN A 100 -9.04 -9.82 -2.16
C GLN A 100 -10.56 -9.64 -2.09
N GLU A 101 -11.14 -9.68 -0.89
CA GLU A 101 -12.56 -9.42 -0.66
C GLU A 101 -12.93 -8.01 -1.15
N PHE A 102 -12.16 -6.98 -0.74
CA PHE A 102 -12.38 -5.61 -1.18
C PHE A 102 -12.43 -5.48 -2.72
N PHE A 103 -11.44 -6.04 -3.43
CA PHE A 103 -11.41 -5.94 -4.89
C PHE A 103 -12.51 -6.77 -5.56
N THR A 104 -12.97 -7.85 -4.93
CA THR A 104 -14.10 -8.65 -5.41
C THR A 104 -15.40 -7.83 -5.32
N ASP A 105 -15.62 -7.17 -4.19
CA ASP A 105 -16.77 -6.29 -3.98
C ASP A 105 -16.76 -5.08 -4.91
N LEU A 106 -15.59 -4.46 -5.12
CA LEU A 106 -15.42 -3.35 -6.04
C LEU A 106 -15.79 -3.74 -7.49
N LYS A 107 -15.35 -4.92 -7.95
CA LYS A 107 -15.71 -5.47 -9.27
C LYS A 107 -17.22 -5.74 -9.38
N ASN A 108 -17.82 -6.29 -8.32
CA ASN A 108 -19.25 -6.59 -8.28
C ASN A 108 -20.11 -5.32 -8.32
N LYS A 109 -19.72 -4.24 -7.63
CA LYS A 109 -20.40 -2.93 -7.71
C LYS A 109 -20.38 -2.36 -9.13
N ARG A 110 -19.24 -2.39 -9.81
CA ARG A 110 -19.13 -1.91 -11.21
C ARG A 110 -20.04 -2.68 -12.17
N ARG A 111 -20.13 -4.01 -12.03
CA ARG A 111 -21.02 -4.84 -12.87
C ARG A 111 -22.50 -4.52 -12.70
N LYS A 112 -22.94 -4.12 -11.50
CA LYS A 112 -24.33 -3.73 -11.24
C LYS A 112 -24.69 -2.38 -11.88
N LEU A 113 -23.73 -1.47 -12.00
CA LEU A 113 -23.93 -0.17 -12.67
C LEU A 113 -23.95 -0.27 -14.20
N SER A 114 -23.34 -1.33 -14.78
CA SER A 114 -23.34 -1.57 -16.24
C SER A 114 -24.57 -2.29 -16.78
N VAL A 115 -25.49 -2.74 -15.92
CA VAL A 115 -26.78 -3.30 -16.37
C VAL A 115 -27.67 -2.11 -16.75
N PRO A 116 -28.06 -1.94 -18.03
CA PRO A 116 -28.98 -0.88 -18.41
C PRO A 116 -30.28 -1.09 -17.64
N PRO A 117 -30.97 -0.03 -17.17
CA PRO A 117 -32.29 -0.20 -16.58
C PRO A 117 -33.15 -0.90 -17.62
N SER A 118 -33.66 -2.08 -17.26
CA SER A 118 -34.64 -2.78 -18.10
C SER A 118 -35.79 -1.82 -18.34
N SER A 119 -35.90 -1.32 -19.57
CA SER A 119 -37.02 -0.50 -19.99
C SER A 119 -38.28 -1.33 -19.82
N CYS A 120 -39.07 -1.02 -18.80
CA CYS A 120 -40.43 -1.54 -18.69
C CYS A 120 -41.26 -0.94 -19.82
N SER A 121 -41.93 -1.83 -20.56
CA SER A 121 -42.94 -1.52 -21.58
C SER A 121 -44.19 -0.87 -20.99
#